data_AF-A0A3S4H886-F1
#
_entry.id   AF-A0A3S4H886-F1
#
_cell.length_a   1.000
_cell.length_b   1.000
_cell.length_c   1.000
_cell.angle_alpha   90.00
_cell.angle_beta   90.00
_cell.angle_gamma   90.00
#
_symmetry.space_group_name_H-M   'P 1'
#
loop_
_entity.id
_entity.type
_entity.pdbx_description
1 polymer ?
#
loop_
_entity_poly.entity_id
_entity_poly.type
_entity_poly.pdbx_seq_one_letter_code
_entity_poly.pdbx_strand_id
1 'polypeptide(L)'
;SRQWASPAPAAPYRYGGAVRLRRFDRRQAAMIRGWLSGLARRAGLVGLCSADLIRGPDGYKLIEINPRPGATLDIFDDADAPLIEAHLRAAAGKTFRLPRFIDSMASMVTYAAAPIARFPSIAWPEWTADHQSPGTRLTAGDPVCTIFARGPSADSTRRLIKGQASRLQHQWEGDRT
;
A
#
# COMPACT_ATOMS: atom_id res chain seq x y z
N SER A 1 -7.34 3.09 3.39
CA SER A 1 -6.06 3.82 3.33
C SER A 1 -6.22 4.99 2.38
N ARG A 2 -5.17 5.81 2.17
CA ARG A 2 -5.13 6.79 1.07
C ARG A 2 -3.93 6.48 0.20
N GLN A 3 -4.18 6.31 -1.10
CA GLN A 3 -3.16 5.98 -2.09
C GLN A 3 -2.61 7.25 -2.76
N TRP A 4 -1.41 7.15 -3.34
CA TRP A 4 -0.87 8.13 -4.28
C TRP A 4 -0.25 7.41 -5.48
N ALA A 5 -0.25 8.09 -6.63
CA ALA A 5 0.38 7.60 -7.84
C ALA A 5 1.88 7.94 -7.88
N SER A 6 2.63 7.14 -8.65
CA SER A 6 3.98 7.39 -9.12
C SER A 6 3.95 7.35 -10.66
N PRO A 7 3.43 8.41 -11.32
CA PRO A 7 3.09 8.37 -12.73
C PRO A 7 4.31 8.08 -13.62
N ALA A 8 4.06 7.41 -14.74
CA ALA A 8 4.98 7.27 -15.87
C ALA A 8 4.23 7.55 -17.18
N PRO A 9 4.91 7.89 -18.29
CA PRO A 9 4.24 8.25 -19.55
C PRO A 9 3.20 7.21 -20.03
N ALA A 10 3.52 5.92 -19.94
CA ALA A 10 2.62 4.83 -20.32
C ALA A 10 1.65 4.39 -19.20
N ALA A 11 1.81 4.91 -17.98
CA ALA A 11 1.06 4.49 -16.79
C ALA A 11 0.83 5.68 -15.83
N PRO A 12 -0.07 6.63 -16.17
CA PRO A 12 -0.30 7.86 -15.39
C PRO A 12 -0.87 7.60 -13.99
N TYR A 13 -1.52 6.45 -13.79
CA TYR A 13 -2.07 6.03 -12.49
C TYR A 13 -1.26 4.92 -11.82
N ARG A 14 -0.01 4.68 -12.25
CA ARG A 14 0.85 3.67 -11.65
C ARG A 14 0.93 3.85 -10.15
N TYR A 15 0.76 2.75 -9.42
CA TYR A 15 0.77 2.74 -7.97
C TYR A 15 2.07 3.34 -7.42
N GLY A 16 1.96 4.38 -6.59
CA GLY A 16 3.10 4.93 -5.88
C GLY A 16 3.21 4.29 -4.50
N GLY A 17 2.12 4.37 -3.72
CA GLY A 17 2.08 3.86 -2.37
C GLY A 17 0.76 4.16 -1.68
N ALA A 18 0.63 3.73 -0.43
CA ALA A 18 -0.53 3.99 0.39
C ALA A 18 -0.16 4.26 1.84
N VAL A 19 -1.01 4.99 2.53
CA VAL A 19 -0.88 5.27 3.96
C VAL A 19 -2.17 4.95 4.71
N ARG A 20 -2.03 4.31 5.87
CA ARG A 20 -3.13 4.04 6.79
C ARG A 20 -3.61 5.35 7.39
N LEU A 21 -4.91 5.62 7.29
CA LEU A 21 -5.52 6.81 7.87
C LEU A 21 -5.94 6.51 9.31
N ARG A 22 -5.45 7.32 10.25
CA ARG A 22 -5.90 7.28 11.66
C ARG A 22 -7.13 8.15 11.93
N ARG A 23 -7.26 9.24 11.19
CA ARG A 23 -8.39 10.17 11.26
C ARG A 23 -9.07 10.20 9.91
N PHE A 24 -10.39 10.05 9.92
CA PHE A 24 -11.25 10.17 8.76
C PHE A 24 -12.59 10.72 9.22
N ASP A 25 -13.28 11.45 8.35
CA ASP A 25 -14.57 12.04 8.69
C ASP A 25 -15.58 10.94 9.07
N ARG A 26 -16.26 11.11 10.22
CA ARG A 26 -17.13 10.07 10.78
C ARG A 26 -18.37 9.83 9.92
N ARG A 27 -18.94 10.88 9.32
CA ARG A 27 -20.12 10.78 8.46
C ARG A 27 -19.76 10.02 7.17
N GLN A 28 -18.64 10.39 6.55
CA GLN A 28 -18.11 9.70 5.37
C GLN A 28 -17.75 8.24 5.69
N ALA A 29 -17.13 7.96 6.85
CA ALA A 29 -16.84 6.60 7.27
C ALA A 29 -18.10 5.74 7.41
N ALA A 30 -19.15 6.28 8.02
CA ALA A 30 -20.42 5.58 8.20
C ALA A 30 -21.11 5.30 6.86
N MET A 31 -21.12 6.30 5.97
CA MET A 31 -21.67 6.16 4.61
C MET A 31 -20.96 5.06 3.82
N ILE A 32 -19.62 5.12 3.73
CA ILE A 32 -18.81 4.11 3.01
C ILE A 32 -19.04 2.72 3.62
N ARG A 33 -19.06 2.61 4.96
CA ARG A 33 -19.34 1.34 5.65
C ARG A 33 -20.72 0.79 5.26
N GLY A 34 -21.75 1.64 5.22
CA GLY A 34 -23.10 1.23 4.81
C GLY A 34 -23.13 0.65 3.40
N TRP A 35 -22.48 1.33 2.45
CA TRP A 35 -22.36 0.86 1.07
C TRP A 35 -21.64 -0.48 0.98
N LEU A 36 -20.45 -0.58 1.59
CA LEU A 36 -19.63 -1.79 1.53
C LEU A 36 -20.28 -2.98 2.26
N SER A 37 -20.94 -2.76 3.40
CA SER A 37 -21.69 -3.82 4.10
C SER A 37 -22.86 -4.32 3.27
N GLY A 38 -23.61 -3.42 2.62
CA GLY A 38 -24.72 -3.79 1.74
C GLY A 38 -24.25 -4.60 0.54
N LEU A 39 -23.16 -4.15 -0.10
CA LEU A 39 -22.55 -4.81 -1.25
C LEU A 39 -22.00 -6.20 -0.87
N ALA A 40 -21.22 -6.29 0.20
CA ALA A 40 -20.64 -7.55 0.68
C ALA A 40 -21.73 -8.59 0.97
N ARG A 41 -22.81 -8.18 1.65
CA ARG A 41 -23.96 -9.07 1.91
C ARG A 41 -24.63 -9.53 0.62
N ARG A 42 -24.87 -8.63 -0.33
CA ARG A 42 -25.58 -8.96 -1.58
C ARG A 42 -24.74 -9.83 -2.53
N ALA A 43 -23.42 -9.65 -2.52
CA ALA A 43 -22.48 -10.43 -3.32
C ALA A 43 -21.95 -11.68 -2.60
N GLY A 44 -22.36 -11.94 -1.35
CA GLY A 44 -21.90 -13.11 -0.58
C GLY A 44 -20.41 -13.08 -0.27
N LEU A 45 -19.83 -11.90 -0.08
CA LEU A 45 -18.40 -11.74 0.17
C LEU A 45 -18.05 -12.15 1.61
N VAL A 46 -17.04 -13.00 1.75
CA VAL A 46 -16.56 -13.53 3.03
C VAL A 46 -15.05 -13.36 3.15
N GLY A 47 -14.58 -13.05 4.36
CA GLY A 47 -13.17 -12.81 4.64
C GLY A 47 -12.68 -11.43 4.17
N LEU A 48 -11.37 -11.30 4.00
CA LEU A 48 -10.77 -10.06 3.52
C LEU A 48 -11.13 -9.78 2.07
N CYS A 49 -11.74 -8.62 1.88
CA CYS A 49 -12.01 -8.02 0.58
C CYS A 49 -11.45 -6.59 0.59
N SER A 50 -11.03 -6.08 -0.57
CA SER A 50 -10.66 -4.68 -0.75
C SER A 50 -11.63 -3.97 -1.67
N ALA A 51 -11.80 -2.67 -1.44
CA ALA A 51 -12.61 -1.80 -2.28
C ALA A 51 -11.85 -0.50 -2.53
N ASP A 52 -11.80 -0.09 -3.79
CA ASP A 52 -11.15 1.14 -4.21
C ASP A 52 -12.19 2.20 -4.54
N LEU A 53 -12.01 3.38 -3.94
CA LEU A 53 -12.90 4.51 -4.09
C LEU A 53 -12.11 5.73 -4.53
N ILE A 54 -12.70 6.51 -5.44
CA ILE A 54 -12.21 7.84 -5.80
C ILE A 54 -13.10 8.91 -5.18
N ARG A 55 -12.50 9.99 -4.68
CA ARG A 55 -13.23 11.15 -4.20
C ARG A 55 -13.23 12.24 -5.27
N GLY A 56 -14.41 12.56 -5.79
CA GLY A 56 -14.63 13.71 -6.68
C GLY A 56 -15.42 14.84 -6.00
N PRO A 57 -15.83 15.86 -6.77
CA PRO A 57 -16.66 16.97 -6.28
C PRO A 57 -17.97 16.50 -5.63
N ASP A 58 -18.62 15.50 -6.24
CA ASP A 58 -19.92 14.96 -5.80
C ASP A 58 -19.79 13.92 -4.66
N GLY A 59 -18.58 13.70 -4.14
CA GLY A 59 -18.31 12.71 -3.11
C GLY A 59 -17.56 11.48 -3.61
N TYR A 60 -17.76 10.34 -2.93
CA TYR A 60 -17.02 9.11 -3.22
C TYR A 60 -17.75 8.27 -4.27
N LYS A 61 -16.98 7.73 -5.21
CA LYS A 61 -17.43 6.73 -6.19
C LYS A 61 -16.63 5.45 -6.00
N LEU A 62 -17.32 4.31 -5.92
CA LEU A 62 -16.69 3.00 -5.92
C LEU A 62 -16.18 2.70 -7.33
N ILE A 63 -14.93 2.30 -7.46
CA ILE A 63 -14.31 1.91 -8.73
C ILE A 63 -14.27 0.39 -8.84
N GLU A 64 -13.83 -0.28 -7.78
CA GLU A 64 -13.56 -1.72 -7.82
C GLU A 64 -13.84 -2.36 -6.46
N ILE A 65 -14.29 -3.62 -6.49
CA ILE A 65 -14.30 -4.51 -5.33
C ILE A 65 -13.59 -5.81 -5.68
N ASN A 66 -12.69 -6.23 -4.80
CA ASN A 66 -11.84 -7.40 -4.95
C ASN A 66 -12.14 -8.38 -3.81
N PRO A 67 -12.61 -9.61 -4.08
CA PRO A 67 -12.85 -10.64 -3.07
C PRO A 67 -11.54 -11.32 -2.64
N ARG A 68 -10.50 -10.53 -2.38
CA ARG A 68 -9.16 -10.98 -2.00
C ARG A 68 -8.46 -9.90 -1.16
N PRO A 69 -7.38 -10.25 -0.44
CA PRO A 69 -6.51 -9.26 0.18
C PRO A 69 -6.02 -8.24 -0.86
N GLY A 70 -6.18 -6.95 -0.55
CA GLY A 70 -5.76 -5.87 -1.44
C GLY A 70 -4.26 -5.61 -1.39
N ALA A 71 -3.73 -4.88 -2.38
CA ALA A 71 -2.31 -4.53 -2.48
C ALA A 71 -1.77 -3.63 -1.34
N THR A 72 -2.62 -3.23 -0.40
CA THR A 72 -2.23 -2.43 0.77
C THR A 72 -2.34 -3.22 2.08
N LEU A 73 -2.40 -4.55 2.00
CA LEU A 73 -2.54 -5.43 3.16
C LEU A 73 -1.45 -5.16 4.21
N ASP A 74 -0.21 -4.98 3.78
CA ASP A 74 0.96 -4.85 4.67
C ASP A 74 0.85 -3.67 5.64
N ILE A 75 0.18 -2.58 5.24
CA ILE A 75 -0.05 -1.42 6.12
C ILE A 75 -1.25 -1.61 7.06
N PHE A 76 -1.87 -2.78 7.07
CA PHE A 76 -2.97 -3.18 7.94
C PHE A 76 -2.75 -4.54 8.61
N ASP A 77 -1.65 -5.24 8.32
CA ASP A 77 -1.34 -6.50 8.97
C ASP A 77 -0.60 -6.27 10.30
N ASP A 78 -0.71 -7.25 11.19
CA ASP A 78 -0.10 -7.21 12.52
C ASP A 78 0.17 -8.63 13.01
N ALA A 79 1.36 -8.87 13.55
CA ALA A 79 1.78 -10.20 14.00
C ALA A 79 0.89 -10.74 15.14
N ASP A 80 0.34 -9.86 15.98
CA ASP A 80 -0.57 -10.27 17.04
C ASP A 80 -1.97 -10.58 16.50
N ALA A 81 -2.38 -10.03 15.36
CA ALA A 81 -3.69 -10.29 14.78
C ALA A 81 -3.61 -10.48 13.25
N PRO A 82 -2.98 -11.57 12.76
CA PRO A 82 -2.68 -11.71 11.34
C PRO A 82 -3.95 -11.69 10.48
N LEU A 83 -3.95 -10.82 9.48
CA LEU A 83 -5.09 -10.62 8.61
C LEU A 83 -5.39 -11.87 7.77
N ILE A 84 -4.37 -12.59 7.31
CA ILE A 84 -4.57 -13.86 6.58
C ILE A 84 -5.24 -14.91 7.47
N GLU A 85 -4.87 -14.99 8.75
CA GLU A 85 -5.55 -15.87 9.70
C GLU A 85 -7.02 -15.44 9.87
N ALA A 86 -7.29 -14.13 9.98
CA ALA A 86 -8.65 -13.62 10.06
C ALA A 86 -9.48 -13.95 8.80
N HIS A 87 -8.87 -13.87 7.61
CA HIS A 87 -9.50 -14.28 6.35
C HIS A 87 -9.91 -15.75 6.39
N LEU A 88 -8.99 -16.65 6.72
CA LEU A 88 -9.23 -18.09 6.77
C LEU A 88 -10.29 -18.45 7.81
N ARG A 89 -10.25 -17.83 9.00
CA ARG A 89 -11.25 -18.06 10.05
C ARG A 89 -12.62 -17.56 9.63
N ALA A 90 -12.73 -16.38 9.03
CA ALA A 90 -13.98 -15.86 8.51
C ALA A 90 -14.57 -16.78 7.43
N ALA A 91 -13.75 -17.26 6.48
CA ALA A 91 -14.17 -18.21 5.46
C ALA A 91 -14.66 -19.54 6.04
N ALA A 92 -14.10 -19.96 7.18
CA ALA A 92 -14.52 -21.15 7.91
C ALA A 92 -15.70 -20.91 8.89
N GLY A 93 -16.30 -19.71 8.91
CA GLY A 93 -17.37 -19.37 9.85
C GLY A 93 -16.93 -19.31 11.32
N LYS A 94 -15.63 -19.19 11.57
CA LYS A 94 -15.02 -19.13 12.92
C LYS A 94 -14.85 -17.69 13.38
N THR A 95 -14.71 -17.52 14.70
CA THR A 95 -14.38 -16.22 15.30
C THR A 95 -12.99 -15.77 14.86
N PHE A 96 -12.84 -14.49 14.53
CA PHE A 96 -11.58 -13.90 14.10
C PHE A 96 -11.31 -12.60 14.87
N ARG A 97 -10.05 -12.20 14.89
CA ARG A 97 -9.59 -10.92 15.46
C ARG A 97 -9.05 -10.05 14.33
N LEU A 98 -9.28 -8.75 14.43
CA LEU A 98 -8.68 -7.77 13.53
C LEU A 98 -7.63 -6.93 14.27
N PRO A 99 -6.55 -6.52 13.60
CA PRO A 99 -5.57 -5.59 14.14
C PRO A 99 -6.18 -4.27 14.62
N ARG A 100 -5.55 -3.68 15.64
CA ARG A 100 -5.88 -2.35 16.13
C ARG A 100 -4.63 -1.49 16.11
N PHE A 101 -4.74 -0.34 15.46
CA PHE A 101 -3.60 0.53 15.26
C PHE A 101 -3.73 1.80 16.07
N ILE A 102 -2.61 2.28 16.60
CA ILE A 102 -2.50 3.60 17.25
C ILE A 102 -1.76 4.60 16.35
N ASP A 103 -0.92 4.09 15.44
CA ASP A 103 -0.04 4.80 14.51
C ASP A 103 -0.53 4.72 13.06
N SER A 104 0.12 5.49 12.18
CA SER A 104 -0.02 5.36 10.73
C SER A 104 1.17 4.57 10.20
N MET A 105 0.89 3.66 9.26
CA MET A 105 1.90 2.95 8.49
C MET A 105 1.71 3.28 7.01
N ALA A 106 2.81 3.43 6.29
CA ALA A 106 2.82 3.63 4.85
C ALA A 106 3.68 2.58 4.18
N SER A 107 3.31 2.22 2.95
CA SER A 107 4.13 1.46 2.01
C SER A 107 4.24 2.22 0.70
N MET A 108 5.35 2.05 -0.01
CA MET A 108 5.62 2.69 -1.29
C MET A 108 6.51 1.81 -2.15
N VAL A 109 6.23 1.74 -3.45
CA VAL A 109 7.13 1.09 -4.41
C VAL A 109 8.04 2.14 -5.02
N THR A 110 9.35 1.90 -4.99
CA THR A 110 10.32 2.68 -5.77
C THR A 110 10.46 2.08 -7.16
N TYR A 111 10.74 2.94 -8.14
CA TYR A 111 10.93 2.54 -9.53
C TYR A 111 12.26 3.06 -10.03
N ALA A 112 12.88 2.34 -10.96
CA ALA A 112 14.10 2.80 -11.63
C ALA A 112 13.78 4.04 -12.48
N ALA A 113 14.44 5.17 -12.22
CA ALA A 113 14.21 6.39 -12.98
C ALA A 113 14.79 6.33 -14.41
N ALA A 114 15.80 5.51 -14.62
CA ALA A 114 16.49 5.29 -15.89
C ALA A 114 16.84 3.80 -16.04
N PRO A 115 17.20 3.32 -17.25
CA PRO A 115 17.68 1.96 -17.43
C PRO A 115 18.93 1.69 -16.57
N ILE A 116 18.97 0.53 -15.93
CA ILE A 116 20.11 0.06 -15.13
C ILE A 116 20.61 -1.23 -15.79
N ALA A 117 21.80 -1.16 -16.40
CA ALA A 117 22.33 -2.31 -17.14
C ALA A 117 22.62 -3.52 -16.24
N ARG A 118 23.05 -3.26 -15.00
CA ARG A 118 23.36 -4.26 -13.98
C ARG A 118 23.08 -3.69 -12.60
N PHE A 119 22.00 -4.14 -11.95
CA PHE A 119 21.57 -3.63 -10.66
C PHE A 119 22.64 -3.90 -9.57
N PRO A 120 22.97 -2.92 -8.71
CA PRO A 120 24.04 -3.07 -7.73
C PRO A 120 23.65 -4.01 -6.58
N SER A 121 24.66 -4.45 -5.82
CA SER A 121 24.43 -5.08 -4.53
C SER A 121 24.11 -4.02 -3.49
N ILE A 122 22.97 -4.16 -2.82
CA ILE A 122 22.48 -3.20 -1.83
C ILE A 122 22.38 -3.90 -0.47
N ALA A 123 22.90 -3.23 0.56
CA ALA A 123 22.61 -3.59 1.95
C ALA A 123 21.22 -3.05 2.31
N TRP A 124 20.19 -3.88 2.11
CA TRP A 124 18.80 -3.48 2.26
C TRP A 124 18.45 -3.15 3.72
N PRO A 125 17.89 -1.96 4.01
CA PRO A 125 17.39 -1.66 5.34
C PRO A 125 16.19 -2.55 5.71
N GLU A 126 16.03 -2.85 7.00
CA GLU A 126 14.92 -3.69 7.52
C GLU A 126 13.52 -3.19 7.12
N TRP A 127 13.36 -1.88 6.93
CA TRP A 127 12.11 -1.27 6.50
C TRP A 127 11.82 -1.41 4.99
N THR A 128 12.43 -2.38 4.30
CA THR A 128 12.23 -2.64 2.87
C THR A 128 11.90 -4.09 2.57
N ALA A 129 11.21 -4.35 1.46
CA ALA A 129 10.89 -5.68 0.95
C ALA A 129 10.90 -5.69 -0.59
N ASP A 130 10.57 -6.84 -1.20
CA ASP A 130 10.43 -7.03 -2.64
C ASP A 130 11.66 -6.54 -3.43
N HIS A 131 12.85 -6.91 -2.97
CA HIS A 131 14.11 -6.38 -3.45
C HIS A 131 14.48 -6.87 -4.84
N GLN A 132 14.95 -5.95 -5.69
CA GLN A 132 15.66 -6.34 -6.91
C GLN A 132 16.95 -7.09 -6.60
N SER A 133 17.18 -8.15 -7.35
CA SER A 133 18.39 -8.97 -7.23
C SER A 133 19.59 -8.26 -7.86
N PRO A 134 20.79 -8.34 -7.25
CA PRO A 134 22.00 -7.82 -7.87
C PRO A 134 22.26 -8.49 -9.21
N GLY A 135 22.68 -7.71 -10.20
CA GLY A 135 22.93 -8.20 -11.56
C GLY A 135 21.75 -8.08 -12.52
N THR A 136 20.53 -7.89 -12.03
CA THR A 136 19.34 -7.73 -12.88
C THR A 136 19.47 -6.51 -13.78
N ARG A 137 19.06 -6.65 -15.05
CA ARG A 137 18.91 -5.51 -15.96
C ARG A 137 17.52 -4.93 -15.79
N LEU A 138 17.45 -3.63 -15.54
CA LEU A 138 16.18 -2.89 -15.41
C LEU A 138 16.04 -1.86 -16.53
N THR A 139 14.81 -1.64 -16.95
CA THR A 139 14.39 -0.53 -17.79
C THR A 139 13.80 0.59 -16.94
N ALA A 140 13.68 1.78 -17.51
CA ALA A 140 13.07 2.90 -16.80
C ALA A 140 11.61 2.56 -16.45
N GLY A 141 11.29 2.66 -15.16
CA GLY A 141 9.98 2.39 -14.61
C GLY A 141 9.79 0.99 -14.05
N ASP A 142 10.80 0.11 -14.11
CA ASP A 142 10.75 -1.17 -13.40
C ASP A 142 10.76 -0.97 -11.88
N PRO A 143 9.99 -1.77 -11.11
CA PRO A 143 9.96 -1.68 -9.66
C PRO A 143 11.30 -2.11 -9.06
N VAL A 144 11.77 -1.42 -8.01
CA VAL A 144 13.07 -1.68 -7.37
C VAL A 144 12.93 -2.33 -5.99
N CYS A 145 12.08 -1.77 -5.14
CA CYS A 145 11.74 -2.36 -3.85
C CYS A 145 10.46 -1.75 -3.30
N THR A 146 9.84 -2.43 -2.35
CA THR A 146 8.83 -1.85 -1.46
C THR A 146 9.54 -1.25 -0.25
N ILE A 147 9.10 -0.07 0.16
CA ILE A 147 9.58 0.69 1.32
C ILE A 147 8.44 0.81 2.32
N PHE A 148 8.75 0.75 3.61
CA PHE A 148 7.80 0.96 4.69
C PHE A 148 8.22 2.10 5.62
N ALA A 149 7.22 2.77 6.19
CA ALA A 149 7.44 3.75 7.25
C ALA A 149 6.29 3.70 8.27
N ARG A 150 6.61 4.01 9.52
CA ARG A 150 5.62 4.21 10.59
C ARG A 150 5.77 5.61 11.18
N GLY A 151 4.65 6.17 11.62
CA GLY A 151 4.64 7.51 12.23
C GLY A 151 3.30 7.85 12.88
N PRO A 152 3.26 8.95 13.65
CA PRO A 152 2.08 9.30 14.45
C PRO A 152 0.87 9.74 13.62
N SER A 153 1.08 10.18 12.38
CA SER A 153 0.00 10.62 11.48
C SER A 153 0.28 10.24 10.03
N ALA A 154 -0.78 10.20 9.21
CA ALA A 154 -0.65 9.85 7.81
C ALA A 154 0.26 10.83 7.05
N ASP A 155 0.22 12.11 7.41
CA ASP A 155 1.00 13.14 6.72
C ASP A 155 2.49 13.10 7.12
N SER A 156 2.80 12.89 8.41
CA SER A 156 4.20 12.73 8.83
C SER A 156 4.80 11.44 8.27
N THR A 157 4.05 10.35 8.28
CA THR A 157 4.48 9.05 7.74
C THR A 157 4.73 9.12 6.23
N ARG A 158 3.86 9.82 5.48
CA ARG A 158 4.05 10.04 4.04
C ARG A 158 5.26 10.93 3.72
N ARG A 159 5.61 11.89 4.59
CA ARG A 159 6.86 12.66 4.42
C ARG A 159 8.09 11.80 4.72
N LEU A 160 8.04 11.03 5.80
CA LEU A 160 9.12 10.12 6.22
C LEU A 160 9.46 9.12 5.11
N ILE A 161 8.45 8.41 4.58
CA ILE A 161 8.67 7.37 3.57
C ILE A 161 9.27 7.91 2.28
N LYS A 162 8.89 9.15 1.89
CA LYS A 162 9.47 9.82 0.72
C LYS A 162 10.93 10.20 0.94
N GLY A 163 11.28 10.69 2.14
CA GLY A 163 12.66 10.97 2.50
C GLY A 163 13.54 9.71 2.53
N GLN A 164 13.01 8.63 3.11
CA GLN A 164 13.69 7.32 3.11
C GLN A 164 13.93 6.81 1.69
N ALA A 165 12.94 6.92 0.81
CA ALA A 165 13.05 6.49 -0.58
C ALA A 165 14.07 7.30 -1.37
N SER A 166 14.07 8.63 -1.26
CA SER A 166 15.04 9.48 -1.94
C SER A 166 16.48 9.14 -1.51
N ARG A 167 16.71 8.92 -0.21
CA ARG A 167 18.02 8.52 0.30
C ARG A 167 18.44 7.14 -0.22
N LEU A 168 17.50 6.20 -0.32
CA LEU A 168 17.79 4.85 -0.78
C LEU A 168 18.04 4.80 -2.30
N GLN A 169 17.33 5.61 -3.08
CA GLN A 169 17.46 5.71 -4.54
C GLN A 169 18.89 6.06 -4.99
N HIS A 170 19.62 6.86 -4.21
CA HIS A 170 21.02 7.16 -4.51
C HIS A 170 21.90 5.91 -4.63
N GLN A 171 21.52 4.78 -4.01
CA GLN A 171 22.31 3.54 -4.09
C GLN A 171 22.28 2.85 -5.46
N TRP A 172 21.28 3.13 -6.31
CA TRP A 172 21.18 2.55 -7.65
C TRP A 172 21.10 3.56 -8.78
N GLU A 173 20.80 4.83 -8.48
CA GLU A 173 20.85 5.90 -9.48
C GLU A 173 22.28 6.43 -9.69
N GLY A 174 23.21 6.09 -8.79
CA GLY A 174 24.55 6.66 -8.75
C GLY A 174 24.54 8.12 -8.30
N ASP A 175 25.73 8.69 -8.07
CA ASP A 175 25.85 10.15 -7.95
C ASP A 175 25.50 10.75 -9.31
N ARG A 176 24.27 11.26 -9.45
CA ARG A 176 23.93 12.17 -10.54
C ARG A 176 24.76 13.44 -10.36
N THR A 177 25.98 13.45 -10.89
CA THR A 177 26.66 14.67 -11.31
C THR A 177 26.04 15.19 -12.60
#